data_AF-A0A0L0KMW7-F1
#
_entry.id   AF-A0A0L0KMW7-F1
#
_cell.length_a   1.000
_cell.length_b   1.000
_cell.length_c   1.000
_cell.angle_alpha   90.00
_cell.angle_beta   90.00
_cell.angle_gamma   90.00
#
_symmetry.space_group_name_H-M   'P 1'
#
loop_
_entity.id
_entity.type
_entity.pdbx_description
1 polymer ?
#
loop_
_entity_poly.entity_id
_entity_poly.type
_entity_poly.pdbx_seq_one_letter_code
_entity_poly.pdbx_strand_id
1 'polypeptide(L)'
;LLAATLTGSLPLLALALLVSGAATAPTMITGMTLVQQRTPEGRLNEGMTLAVTGLLGGIATGSALGGWVADHTSPTTGYGIPVAAACAALLVTLTWRARNTGHAEPTTAPNTRPHATP
;
A
#
# COMPACT_ATOMS: atom_id res chain seq x y z
N LEU A 1 13.68 24.08 6.16
CA LEU A 1 12.66 24.83 6.94
C LEU A 1 12.60 26.31 6.54
N LEU A 2 13.73 27.02 6.44
CA LEU A 2 13.77 28.44 6.02
C LEU A 2 13.25 28.69 4.59
N ALA A 3 13.36 27.73 3.66
CA ALA A 3 12.84 27.87 2.29
C ALA A 3 11.31 27.67 2.17
N ALA A 4 10.66 27.02 3.14
CA ALA A 4 9.22 26.76 3.11
C ALA A 4 8.39 28.03 3.36
N THR A 5 8.97 29.03 4.02
CA THR A 5 8.31 30.29 4.37
C THR A 5 8.32 31.33 3.24
N LEU A 6 9.07 31.12 2.15
CA LEU A 6 9.20 32.11 1.08
C LEU A 6 8.18 31.96 -0.06
N THR A 7 7.44 30.84 -0.16
CA THR A 7 6.67 30.52 -1.38
C THR A 7 5.23 30.03 -1.07
N GLY A 8 4.38 30.91 -0.53
CA GLY A 8 2.91 30.92 -0.72
C GLY A 8 2.04 29.68 -0.42
N SER A 9 2.58 28.56 0.05
CA SER A 9 1.89 27.24 -0.02
C SER A 9 1.93 26.44 1.30
N LEU A 10 2.27 27.09 2.41
CA LEU A 10 2.28 26.47 3.75
C LEU A 10 0.99 25.71 4.11
N PRO A 11 -0.23 26.27 3.90
CA PRO A 11 -1.46 25.57 4.26
C PRO A 11 -1.72 24.35 3.36
N LEU A 12 -1.30 24.40 2.10
CA LEU A 12 -1.47 23.30 1.14
C LEU A 12 -0.57 22.11 1.50
N LEU A 13 0.66 22.41 1.95
CA LEU A 13 1.60 21.41 2.47
C LEU A 13 1.09 20.83 3.80
N ALA A 14 0.53 21.65 4.68
CA ALA A 14 -0.09 21.20 5.92
C ALA A 14 -1.27 20.26 5.65
N LEU A 15 -2.15 20.59 4.70
CA LEU A 15 -3.28 19.74 4.31
C LEU A 15 -2.81 18.41 3.72
N ALA A 16 -1.78 18.44 2.85
CA ALA A 16 -1.21 17.22 2.28
C ALA A 16 -0.61 16.30 3.35
N LEU A 17 0.15 16.85 4.31
CA LEU A 17 0.68 16.10 5.44
C LEU A 17 -0.43 15.56 6.35
N LEU A 18 -1.49 16.35 6.57
CA LEU A 18 -2.64 15.94 7.37
C LEU A 18 -3.36 14.75 6.74
N VAL A 19 -3.67 14.82 5.44
CA VAL A 19 -4.32 13.72 4.70
C VAL A 19 -3.43 12.49 4.67
N SER A 20 -2.12 12.65 4.46
CA SER A 20 -1.15 11.56 4.51
C SER A 20 -1.14 10.86 5.87
N GLY A 21 -1.11 11.63 6.97
CA GLY A 21 -1.17 11.07 8.32
C GLY A 21 -2.49 10.35 8.60
N ALA A 22 -3.61 10.98 8.24
CA ALA A 22 -4.94 10.42 8.41
C ALA A 22 -5.13 9.09 7.65
N ALA A 23 -4.51 8.92 6.47
CA ALA A 23 -4.56 7.69 5.69
C ALA A 23 -3.57 6.61 6.19
N THR A 24 -2.44 7.01 6.80
CA THR A 24 -1.42 6.07 7.27
C THR A 24 -1.94 5.19 8.41
N ALA A 25 -2.72 5.76 9.33
CA ALA A 25 -3.30 5.03 10.45
C ALA A 25 -4.21 3.84 10.02
N PRO A 26 -5.27 4.03 9.21
CA PRO A 26 -6.11 2.92 8.76
C PRO A 26 -5.34 1.92 7.91
N THR A 27 -4.39 2.39 7.09
CA THR A 27 -3.53 1.50 6.28
C THR A 27 -2.71 0.58 7.16
N MET A 28 -2.11 1.10 8.24
CA MET A 28 -1.31 0.31 9.16
C MET A 28 -2.15 -0.72 9.90
N ILE A 29 -3.34 -0.33 10.36
CA ILE A 29 -4.27 -1.24 11.05
C ILE A 29 -4.66 -2.39 10.12
N THR A 30 -5.18 -2.09 8.92
CA THR A 30 -5.56 -3.11 7.95
C THR A 30 -4.37 -3.97 7.52
N GLY A 31 -3.20 -3.37 7.32
CA GLY A 31 -1.98 -4.07 6.95
C GLY A 31 -1.58 -5.10 7.99
N MET A 32 -1.53 -4.71 9.26
CA MET A 32 -1.17 -5.63 10.35
C MET A 32 -2.24 -6.70 10.58
N THR A 33 -3.53 -6.37 10.47
CA THR A 33 -4.61 -7.36 10.52
C THR A 33 -4.46 -8.40 9.40
N LEU A 34 -4.14 -7.97 8.17
CA LEU A 34 -3.92 -8.89 7.04
C LEU A 34 -2.71 -9.78 7.25
N VAL A 35 -1.63 -9.27 7.83
CA VAL A 35 -0.45 -10.09 8.19
C VAL A 35 -0.86 -11.15 9.20
N GLN A 36 -1.60 -10.78 10.24
CA GLN A 36 -2.08 -11.71 11.25
C GLN A 36 -2.98 -12.80 10.65
N GLN A 37 -3.94 -12.42 9.80
CA GLN A 37 -4.87 -13.37 9.16
C GLN A 37 -4.19 -14.33 8.18
N ARG A 38 -3.09 -13.92 7.54
CA ARG A 38 -2.38 -14.75 6.55
C ARG A 38 -1.22 -15.56 7.15
N THR A 39 -0.83 -15.28 8.38
CA THR A 39 0.27 -15.99 9.01
C THR A 39 -0.24 -17.24 9.73
N PRO A 40 0.35 -18.43 9.51
CA PRO A 40 -0.04 -19.65 10.21
C PRO A 40 0.10 -19.53 11.73
N GLU A 41 -0.77 -20.22 12.46
CA GLU A 41 -0.70 -20.34 13.92
C GLU A 41 0.68 -20.91 14.32
N GLY A 42 1.48 -20.09 15.01
CA GLY A 42 2.86 -20.41 15.41
C GLY A 42 3.96 -19.60 14.72
N ARG A 43 3.66 -18.82 13.66
CA ARG A 43 4.66 -17.97 12.97
C ARG A 43 4.35 -16.47 12.96
N LEU A 44 3.38 -16.02 13.76
CA LEU A 44 2.97 -14.61 13.83
C LEU A 44 4.13 -13.65 14.08
N ASN A 45 5.07 -14.01 14.94
CA ASN A 45 6.20 -13.14 15.24
C ASN A 45 7.13 -12.95 14.02
N GLU A 46 7.42 -14.04 13.28
CA GLU A 46 8.18 -13.97 12.03
C GLU A 46 7.44 -13.15 10.97
N GLY A 47 6.12 -13.37 10.82
CA GLY A 47 5.28 -12.61 9.89
C GLY A 47 5.26 -11.11 10.18
N MET A 48 5.13 -10.73 11.45
CA MET A 48 5.17 -9.34 11.89
C MET A 48 6.55 -8.70 11.68
N THR A 49 7.64 -9.41 11.99
CA THR A 49 9.01 -8.91 11.73
C THR A 49 9.23 -8.68 10.24
N LEU A 50 8.87 -9.65 9.39
CA LEU A 50 8.99 -9.52 7.93
C LEU A 50 8.17 -8.35 7.40
N ALA A 51 6.97 -8.12 7.93
CA ALA A 51 6.14 -6.97 7.55
C ALA A 51 6.81 -5.63 7.86
N VAL A 52 7.38 -5.48 9.06
CA VAL A 52 8.09 -4.24 9.45
C VAL A 52 9.38 -4.06 8.65
N THR A 53 10.14 -5.13 8.41
CA THR A 53 11.34 -5.07 7.56
C THR A 53 10.99 -4.63 6.14
N GLY A 54 9.92 -5.17 5.56
CA GLY A 54 9.42 -4.75 4.24
C GLY A 54 9.01 -3.28 4.22
N LEU A 55 8.31 -2.81 5.26
CA LEU A 55 7.92 -1.41 5.41
C LEU A 55 9.14 -0.48 5.45
N LEU A 56 10.13 -0.77 6.31
CA LEU A 56 11.35 0.02 6.42
C LEU A 56 12.19 0.00 5.13
N GLY A 57 12.29 -1.17 4.49
CA GLY A 57 12.96 -1.30 3.19
C GLY A 57 12.27 -0.45 2.11
N GLY A 58 10.94 -0.43 2.10
CA GLY A 58 10.14 0.44 1.24
C GLY A 58 10.41 1.93 1.49
N ILE A 59 10.42 2.35 2.76
CA ILE A 59 10.71 3.74 3.14
C ILE A 59 12.13 4.15 2.70
N ALA A 60 13.13 3.29 2.93
CA ALA A 60 14.51 3.55 2.54
C ALA A 60 14.64 3.69 1.01
N THR A 61 14.06 2.75 0.26
CA THR A 61 14.09 2.77 -1.21
C THR A 61 13.35 3.99 -1.76
N GLY A 62 12.19 4.32 -1.20
CA GLY A 62 11.42 5.51 -1.58
C GLY A 62 12.14 6.82 -1.28
N SER A 63 12.84 6.90 -0.15
CA SER A 63 13.65 8.07 0.22
C SER A 63 14.86 8.24 -0.70
N ALA A 64 15.53 7.13 -1.05
CA ALA A 64 16.66 7.14 -1.97
C ALA A 64 16.24 7.60 -3.38
N LEU A 65 15.13 7.05 -3.90
CA LEU A 65 14.58 7.47 -5.19
C LEU A 65 14.09 8.93 -5.14
N GLY A 66 13.39 9.32 -4.08
CA GLY A 66 12.90 10.69 -3.90
C GLY A 66 14.04 11.72 -3.85
N GLY A 67 15.11 11.42 -3.13
CA GLY A 67 16.33 12.24 -3.09
C GLY A 67 17.03 12.29 -4.45
N TRP A 68 17.22 11.14 -5.10
CA TRP A 68 17.84 11.07 -6.42
C TRP A 68 17.08 11.92 -7.46
N VAL A 69 15.75 11.83 -7.48
CA VAL A 69 14.96 12.65 -8.40
C VAL A 69 15.01 14.13 -8.02
N ALA A 70 14.94 14.48 -6.73
CA ALA A 70 15.06 15.87 -6.28
C ALA A 70 16.41 16.50 -6.69
N ASP A 71 17.48 15.72 -6.71
CA ASP A 71 18.83 16.17 -7.11
C ASP A 71 18.99 16.28 -8.65
N HIS A 72 18.28 15.46 -9.43
CA HIS A 72 18.50 15.35 -10.88
C HIS A 72 17.41 16.01 -11.75
N THR A 73 16.34 16.57 -11.16
CA THR A 73 15.26 17.21 -11.93
C THR A 73 14.96 18.64 -11.49
N SER A 74 14.58 19.49 -12.45
CA SER A 74 14.20 20.88 -12.19
C SER A 74 12.90 20.96 -11.35
N PRO A 75 12.72 21.95 -10.44
CA PRO A 75 11.61 22.02 -9.47
C PRO A 75 10.20 21.87 -10.06
N THR A 76 9.99 22.29 -11.32
CA THR A 76 8.71 22.18 -12.03
C THR A 76 8.37 20.76 -12.48
N THR A 77 9.38 19.90 -12.64
CA THR A 77 9.20 18.48 -13.01
C THR A 77 8.91 17.62 -11.76
N GLY A 78 9.15 18.15 -10.55
CA GLY A 78 8.91 17.46 -9.29
C GLY A 78 7.44 17.04 -9.06
N TYR A 79 6.48 17.71 -9.68
CA TYR A 79 5.07 17.32 -9.65
C TYR A 79 4.77 16.03 -10.44
N GLY A 80 5.63 15.63 -11.38
CA GLY A 80 5.46 14.37 -12.14
C GLY A 80 5.76 13.12 -11.30
N ILE A 81 6.51 13.27 -10.21
CA ILE A 81 6.94 12.17 -9.34
C ILE A 81 5.76 11.51 -8.60
N PRO A 82 4.89 12.26 -7.87
CA PRO A 82 3.73 11.65 -7.24
C PRO A 82 2.76 11.04 -8.25
N VAL A 83 2.67 11.58 -9.48
CA VAL A 83 1.87 11.01 -10.57
C VAL A 83 2.43 9.66 -11.02
N ALA A 84 3.74 9.57 -11.25
CA ALA A 84 4.40 8.32 -11.62
C ALA A 84 4.30 7.26 -10.50
N ALA A 85 4.44 7.68 -9.23
CA ALA A 85 4.27 6.80 -8.07
C ALA A 85 2.82 6.28 -7.95
N ALA A 86 1.82 7.14 -8.16
CA ALA A 86 0.42 6.74 -8.18
C ALA A 86 0.11 5.76 -9.32
N CYS A 87 0.64 6.00 -10.51
CA CYS A 87 0.53 5.07 -11.64
C CYS A 87 1.18 3.72 -11.34
N ALA A 88 2.37 3.70 -10.74
CA ALA A 88 3.06 2.46 -10.36
C ALA A 88 2.26 1.69 -9.30
N ALA A 89 1.77 2.36 -8.26
CA ALA A 89 0.92 1.74 -7.23
C ALA A 89 -0.37 1.17 -7.83
N LEU A 90 -0.99 1.88 -8.77
CA LEU A 90 -2.18 1.41 -9.49
C LEU A 90 -1.87 0.14 -10.30
N LEU A 91 -0.76 0.11 -11.04
CA LEU A 91 -0.33 -1.05 -11.83
C LEU A 91 -0.04 -2.27 -10.96
N VAL A 92 0.64 -2.08 -9.82
CA VAL A 92 0.88 -3.17 -8.85
C VAL A 92 -0.45 -3.71 -8.31
N THR A 93 -1.40 -2.83 -7.99
CA THR A 93 -2.72 -3.24 -7.47
C THR A 93 -3.52 -3.99 -8.52
N LEU A 94 -3.52 -3.52 -9.77
CA LEU A 94 -4.23 -4.16 -10.88
C LEU A 94 -3.62 -5.52 -11.24
N THR A 95 -2.30 -5.63 -11.30
CA THR A 95 -1.62 -6.91 -11.58
C THR A 95 -1.83 -7.93 -10.47
N TRP A 96 -1.81 -7.51 -9.20
CA TRP A 96 -2.14 -8.38 -8.07
C TRP A 96 -3.61 -8.85 -8.13
N ARG A 97 -4.54 -7.94 -8.42
CA ARG A 97 -5.96 -8.28 -8.55
C ARG A 97 -6.21 -9.24 -9.72
N ALA A 98 -5.59 -9.00 -10.88
CA ALA A 98 -5.72 -9.86 -12.06
C ALA A 98 -5.18 -11.29 -11.83
N ARG A 99 -4.11 -11.44 -11.03
CA ARG A 99 -3.57 -12.75 -10.66
C ARG A 99 -4.48 -13.52 -9.69
N ASN A 100 -5.19 -12.80 -8.83
CA ASN A 100 -6.03 -13.42 -7.80
C ASN A 100 -7.47 -13.70 -8.27
N THR A 101 -7.92 -13.09 -9.37
CA THR A 101 -9.22 -13.40 -10.01
C THR A 101 -9.30 -14.76 -10.70
N GLY A 102 -8.19 -15.49 -10.83
CA GLY A 102 -8.17 -16.83 -11.42
C GLY A 102 -8.58 -17.99 -10.50
N HIS A 103 -8.90 -17.73 -9.22
CA HIS A 103 -9.24 -18.76 -8.22
C HIS A 103 -10.70 -18.76 -7.75
N ALA A 104 -11.58 -17.94 -8.36
CA ALA A 104 -13.04 -18.07 -8.24
C ALA A 104 -13.52 -18.58 -9.60
N GLU A 105 -14.13 -19.75 -9.79
CA GLU A 105 -14.95 -20.60 -8.93
C GLU A 105 -15.14 -21.95 -9.66
N PRO A 106 -14.81 -23.13 -9.10
CA PRO A 106 -15.45 -24.37 -9.52
C PRO A 106 -16.85 -24.37 -8.89
N THR A 107 -17.84 -24.07 -9.72
CA THR A 107 -19.27 -24.23 -9.47
C THR A 107 -19.54 -25.30 -8.41
N THR A 108 -20.05 -24.87 -7.26
CA THR A 108 -20.66 -25.79 -6.30
C THR A 108 -21.86 -26.38 -7.02
N ALA A 109 -21.71 -27.59 -7.57
CA ALA A 109 -22.84 -28.35 -8.07
C ALA A 109 -23.85 -28.51 -6.92
N PRO A 110 -25.14 -28.21 -7.13
CA PRO A 110 -26.14 -28.36 -6.09
C PRO A 110 -26.22 -29.83 -5.71
N ASN A 111 -25.77 -30.17 -4.51
CA ASN A 111 -25.83 -31.50 -3.93
C ASN A 111 -27.29 -31.84 -3.60
N THR A 112 -28.04 -32.28 -4.60
CA THR A 112 -29.36 -32.87 -4.43
C THR A 112 -29.18 -34.28 -3.85
N ARG A 113 -29.00 -34.40 -2.53
CA ARG A 113 -29.31 -35.65 -1.83
C ARG A 113 -30.79 -35.64 -1.47
N PRO A 114 -31.61 -36.57 -1.99
CA PRO A 114 -32.94 -36.78 -1.43
C PRO A 114 -32.77 -37.24 0.02
N HIS A 115 -33.22 -36.41 0.96
CA HIS A 115 -33.49 -36.85 2.32
C HIS A 115 -34.61 -37.89 2.22
N ALA A 116 -34.23 -39.18 2.22
CA ALA A 116 -35.15 -40.25 2.56
C ALA A 116 -35.51 -40.07 4.06
N THR A 117 -36.77 -39.75 4.30
CA THR A 117 -37.44 -39.69 5.60
C THR A 117 -37.62 -41.10 6.20
N PRO A 118 -37.93 -41.21 7.50
CA PRO A 118 -37.44 -42.27 8.41
C PRO A 118 -38.09 -43.65 8.25
#